data_AF-T0ALJ4-F1
#
_entry.id   AF-T0ALJ4-F1
#
_cell.length_a   1.000
_cell.length_b   1.000
_cell.length_c   1.000
_cell.angle_alpha   90.00
_cell.angle_beta   90.00
_cell.angle_gamma   90.00
#
_symmetry.space_group_name_H-M   'P 1'
#
loop_
_entity.id
_entity.type
_entity.pdbx_description
1 polymer ?
#
loop_
_entity_poly.entity_id
_entity_poly.type
_entity_poly.pdbx_seq_one_letter_code
_entity_poly.pdbx_strand_id
1 'polypeptide(L)'
;MDTLLRLSGVIDAVSRLFGKFIIWLVLAATVISAGNAIARKAFNLGSNAFLEIQWYLFGAVFLLGAGFTFLQNAHVRIDVVASRLSMRTRMFIDIVGILVFLLPLCWFMIDFAWPIVKGAYISGEMSSNSGGLIRWPVYALVPAGFALLGLQAVSELIKRIAFLHGKGPNPLLLGGHDDQAAAVAAHTDSTVEEPK
;
A
#
# COMPACT_ATOMS: atom_id res chain seq x y z
N MET A 1 26.15 -8.03 5.11
CA MET A 1 25.22 -6.87 5.14
C MET A 1 24.72 -6.59 3.74
N ASP A 2 25.60 -6.60 2.75
CA ASP A 2 25.27 -6.32 1.34
C ASP A 2 24.21 -7.26 0.76
N THR A 3 24.22 -8.55 1.10
CA THR A 3 23.18 -9.51 0.68
C THR A 3 21.79 -9.13 1.22
N LEU A 4 21.70 -8.66 2.46
CA LEU A 4 20.43 -8.24 3.07
C LEU A 4 19.92 -6.94 2.46
N LEU A 5 20.83 -6.00 2.15
CA LEU A 5 20.48 -4.76 1.45
C LEU A 5 20.02 -5.03 0.01
N ARG A 6 20.63 -6.00 -0.69
CA ARG A 6 20.15 -6.45 -2.00
C ARG A 6 18.75 -7.05 -1.91
N LEU A 7 18.50 -7.91 -0.91
CA LEU A 7 17.17 -8.47 -0.67
C LEU A 7 16.13 -7.35 -0.40
N SER A 8 16.47 -6.38 0.44
CA SER A 8 15.64 -5.21 0.70
C SER A 8 15.35 -4.42 -0.59
N GLY A 9 16.33 -4.24 -1.48
CA GLY A 9 16.14 -3.61 -2.77
C GLY A 9 15.16 -4.35 -3.70
N VAL A 10 15.18 -5.69 -3.69
CA VAL A 10 14.21 -6.51 -4.44
C VAL A 10 12.80 -6.33 -3.88
N ILE A 11 12.66 -6.38 -2.56
CA ILE A 11 11.36 -6.17 -1.91
C ILE A 11 10.80 -4.78 -2.24
N ASP A 12 11.64 -3.74 -2.17
CA ASP A 12 11.23 -2.39 -2.52
C ASP A 12 10.78 -2.28 -3.98
N ALA A 13 11.43 -3.00 -4.90
CA ALA A 13 11.04 -3.03 -6.31
C ALA A 13 9.67 -3.68 -6.50
N VAL A 14 9.37 -4.76 -5.76
CA VAL A 14 8.03 -5.37 -5.73
C VAL A 14 7.00 -4.37 -5.21
N SER A 15 7.26 -3.71 -4.08
CA SER A 15 6.35 -2.71 -3.53
C SER A 15 6.11 -1.54 -4.50
N ARG A 16 7.14 -1.06 -5.20
CA ARG A 16 7.00 -0.03 -6.25
C ARG A 16 6.19 -0.49 -7.44
N LEU A 17 6.32 -1.77 -7.84
CA LEU A 17 5.52 -2.34 -8.93
C LEU A 17 4.03 -2.33 -8.55
N PHE A 18 3.68 -2.78 -7.34
CA PHE A 18 2.31 -2.70 -6.84
C PHE A 18 1.83 -1.24 -6.71
N GLY A 19 2.71 -0.32 -6.29
CA GLY A 19 2.47 1.13 -6.33
C GLY A 19 1.99 1.62 -7.70
N LYS A 20 2.66 1.22 -8.78
CA LYS A 20 2.26 1.55 -10.16
C LYS A 20 0.98 0.84 -10.60
N PHE A 21 0.79 -0.42 -10.18
CA PHE A 21 -0.40 -1.20 -10.48
C PHE A 21 -1.68 -0.56 -9.89
N ILE A 22 -1.57 0.08 -8.74
CA ILE A 22 -2.68 0.78 -8.08
C ILE A 22 -3.24 1.92 -8.93
N ILE A 23 -2.42 2.61 -9.71
CA ILE A 23 -2.88 3.68 -10.62
C ILE A 23 -3.92 3.13 -11.60
N TRP A 24 -3.68 1.93 -12.13
CA TRP A 24 -4.61 1.25 -13.03
C TRP A 24 -5.87 0.76 -12.33
N LEU A 25 -5.76 0.28 -11.08
CA LEU A 25 -6.93 -0.10 -10.27
C LEU A 25 -7.83 1.11 -9.97
N VAL A 26 -7.25 2.26 -9.63
CA VAL A 26 -7.99 3.51 -9.38
C VAL A 26 -8.66 4.00 -10.66
N LEU A 27 -7.97 3.95 -11.80
CA LEU A 27 -8.54 4.29 -13.09
C LEU A 27 -9.74 3.38 -13.41
N ALA A 28 -9.58 2.06 -13.25
CA ALA A 28 -10.65 1.09 -13.46
C ALA A 28 -11.85 1.35 -12.53
N ALA A 29 -11.60 1.59 -11.24
CA ALA A 29 -12.65 1.91 -10.27
C ALA A 29 -13.41 3.19 -10.66
N THR A 30 -12.70 4.20 -11.14
CA THR A 30 -13.29 5.48 -11.59
C THR A 30 -14.15 5.29 -12.83
N VAL A 31 -13.63 4.60 -13.85
CA VAL A 31 -14.37 4.33 -15.10
C VAL A 31 -15.62 3.50 -14.83
N ILE A 32 -15.52 2.46 -14.00
CA ILE A 32 -16.68 1.63 -13.63
C ILE A 32 -17.70 2.44 -12.83
N SER A 33 -17.24 3.29 -11.90
CA SER A 33 -18.11 4.17 -11.11
C SER A 33 -18.88 5.16 -11.99
N ALA A 34 -18.17 5.85 -12.88
CA ALA A 34 -18.77 6.80 -13.80
C ALA A 34 -19.73 6.12 -14.79
N GLY A 35 -19.31 4.98 -15.37
CA GLY A 35 -20.14 4.21 -16.28
C GLY A 35 -21.44 3.73 -15.63
N ASN A 36 -21.36 3.19 -14.41
CA ASN A 36 -22.55 2.75 -13.68
C ASN A 36 -23.47 3.93 -13.29
N ALA A 37 -22.90 5.09 -12.93
CA ALA A 37 -23.68 6.29 -12.64
C ALA A 37 -24.42 6.81 -13.88
N ILE A 38 -23.76 6.85 -15.04
CA ILE A 38 -24.38 7.25 -16.32
C ILE A 38 -25.45 6.25 -16.72
N ALA A 39 -25.17 4.94 -16.68
CA ALA A 39 -26.14 3.89 -17.00
C ALA A 39 -27.43 4.04 -16.18
N ARG A 40 -27.27 4.26 -14.87
CA ARG A 40 -28.39 4.41 -13.95
C ARG A 40 -29.17 5.70 -14.17
N LYS A 41 -28.48 6.81 -14.43
CA LYS A 41 -29.14 8.12 -14.56
C LYS A 41 -29.78 8.34 -15.93
N ALA A 42 -29.11 7.91 -17.00
CA ALA A 42 -29.55 8.14 -18.38
C ALA A 42 -30.47 7.03 -18.91
N PHE A 43 -30.28 5.78 -18.46
CA PHE A 43 -30.99 4.62 -19.02
C PHE A 43 -31.83 3.85 -17.99
N ASN A 44 -31.84 4.27 -16.73
CA ASN A 44 -32.50 3.56 -15.61
C ASN A 44 -32.04 2.09 -15.48
N LEU A 45 -30.85 1.76 -15.98
CA LEU A 45 -30.21 0.45 -15.90
C LEU A 45 -29.15 0.49 -14.79
N GLY A 46 -29.27 -0.36 -13.78
CA GLY A 46 -28.28 -0.48 -12.71
C GLY A 46 -27.96 -1.94 -12.42
N SER A 47 -26.69 -2.27 -12.24
CA SER A 47 -26.25 -3.61 -11.86
C SER A 47 -25.60 -3.60 -10.49
N ASN A 48 -26.03 -4.51 -9.61
CA ASN A 48 -25.39 -4.68 -8.30
C ASN A 48 -23.96 -5.22 -8.45
N ALA A 49 -23.66 -6.00 -9.50
CA ALA A 49 -22.31 -6.43 -9.81
C ALA A 49 -21.35 -5.26 -10.02
N PHE A 50 -21.80 -4.20 -10.70
CA PHE A 50 -20.99 -2.99 -10.90
C PHE A 50 -20.79 -2.20 -9.62
N LEU A 51 -21.72 -2.26 -8.66
CA LEU A 51 -21.51 -1.68 -7.34
C LEU A 51 -20.53 -2.51 -6.51
N GLU A 52 -20.65 -3.84 -6.53
CA GLU A 52 -19.76 -4.73 -5.78
C GLU A 52 -18.32 -4.68 -6.27
N ILE A 53 -18.09 -4.67 -7.60
CA ILE A 53 -16.73 -4.60 -8.12
C ILE A 53 -16.03 -3.30 -7.72
N GLN A 54 -16.77 -2.19 -7.56
CA GLN A 54 -16.20 -0.94 -7.06
C GLN A 54 -15.64 -1.11 -5.65
N TRP A 55 -16.36 -1.84 -4.79
CA TRP A 55 -15.92 -2.11 -3.42
C TRP A 55 -14.73 -3.07 -3.40
N TYR A 56 -14.69 -4.04 -4.32
CA TYR A 56 -13.56 -4.97 -4.46
C TYR A 56 -12.31 -4.24 -4.92
N LEU A 57 -12.44 -3.36 -5.93
CA LEU A 57 -11.35 -2.54 -6.43
C LEU A 57 -10.87 -1.54 -5.37
N PHE A 58 -11.79 -0.93 -4.61
CA PHE A 58 -11.44 -0.09 -3.48
C PHE A 58 -10.61 -0.86 -2.45
N GLY A 59 -11.09 -2.04 -2.01
CA GLY A 59 -10.33 -2.91 -1.11
C GLY A 59 -8.94 -3.26 -1.67
N ALA A 60 -8.84 -3.55 -2.97
CA ALA A 60 -7.59 -3.91 -3.62
C ALA A 60 -6.58 -2.74 -3.60
N VAL A 61 -7.04 -1.52 -3.88
CA VAL A 61 -6.19 -0.31 -3.85
C VAL A 61 -5.54 -0.13 -2.47
N PHE A 62 -6.31 -0.25 -1.39
CA PHE A 62 -5.80 -0.05 -0.04
C PHE A 62 -4.92 -1.21 0.44
N LEU A 63 -5.37 -2.45 0.24
CA LEU A 63 -4.65 -3.63 0.74
C LEU A 63 -3.34 -3.85 -0.01
N LEU A 64 -3.35 -3.77 -1.34
CA LEU A 64 -2.13 -3.94 -2.14
C LEU A 64 -1.21 -2.72 -2.06
N GLY A 65 -1.76 -1.54 -1.76
CA GLY A 65 -1.00 -0.30 -1.58
C GLY A 65 -0.35 -0.12 -0.23
N ALA A 66 -0.76 -0.85 0.80
CA ALA A 66 -0.23 -0.69 2.15
C ALA A 66 1.30 -0.83 2.21
N GLY A 67 1.88 -1.81 1.51
CA GLY A 67 3.33 -1.99 1.42
C GLY A 67 4.03 -0.81 0.74
N PHE A 68 3.48 -0.30 -0.37
CA PHE A 68 4.05 0.87 -1.06
C PHE A 68 3.99 2.14 -0.18
N THR A 69 2.87 2.38 0.50
CA THR A 69 2.74 3.50 1.45
C THR A 69 3.74 3.39 2.60
N PHE A 70 4.00 2.17 3.08
CA PHE A 70 4.99 1.92 4.13
C PHE A 70 6.42 2.19 3.64
N LEU A 71 6.77 1.77 2.42
CA LEU A 71 8.04 2.09 1.76
C LEU A 71 8.25 3.60 1.67
N GLN A 72 7.22 4.34 1.25
CA GLN A 72 7.28 5.80 1.11
C GLN A 72 7.25 6.52 2.46
N ASN A 73 7.22 5.82 3.60
CA ASN A 73 7.07 6.41 4.93
C ASN A 73 5.86 7.36 5.06
N ALA A 74 4.85 7.21 4.20
CA ALA A 74 3.64 8.03 4.16
C ALA A 74 2.53 7.46 5.05
N HIS A 75 2.88 6.58 5.99
CA HIS A 75 1.96 6.11 7.01
C HIS A 75 1.82 7.18 8.11
N VAL A 76 0.65 7.25 8.73
CA VAL A 76 0.40 8.21 9.82
C VAL A 76 1.34 7.88 10.99
N ARG A 77 2.39 8.68 11.13
CA ARG A 77 3.28 8.65 12.29
C ARG A 77 2.87 9.76 13.24
N ILE A 78 3.22 9.59 14.52
CA ILE A 78 3.14 10.66 15.50
C ILE A 78 4.33 11.61 15.26
N ASP A 79 4.31 12.34 14.14
CA ASP A 79 5.44 13.15 13.67
C ASP A 79 5.80 14.26 14.66
N VAL A 80 4.82 14.76 15.43
CA VAL A 80 5.04 15.75 16.51
C VAL A 80 5.95 15.19 17.61
N VAL A 81 5.73 13.95 18.03
CA VAL A 81 6.57 13.30 19.05
C VAL A 81 7.90 12.89 18.43
N ALA A 82 7.89 12.37 17.20
CA ALA A 82 9.09 11.98 16.49
C ALA A 82 10.07 13.16 16.38
N SER A 83 9.61 14.36 15.99
CA SER A 83 10.44 15.56 15.79
C SER A 83 11.37 15.91 16.97
N ARG A 84 10.98 15.57 18.20
CA ARG A 84 11.75 15.85 19.42
C ARG A 84 12.73 14.75 19.83
N LEU A 85 12.66 13.58 19.18
CA LEU A 85 13.51 12.43 19.49
C LEU A 85 14.77 12.40 18.62
N SER A 86 15.85 11.90 19.22
CA SER A 86 17.10 11.64 18.49
C SER A 86 16.90 10.61 17.38
N MET A 87 17.69 10.70 16.31
CA MET A 87 17.57 9.79 15.16
C MET A 87 17.73 8.32 15.55
N ARG A 88 18.67 8.00 16.47
CA ARG A 88 18.87 6.63 16.96
C ARG A 88 17.66 6.12 17.75
N THR A 89 17.04 6.98 18.57
CA THR A 89 15.83 6.63 19.31
C THR A 89 14.67 6.32 18.36
N ARG A 90 14.48 7.13 17.30
CA ARG A 90 13.44 6.88 16.28
C ARG A 90 13.63 5.54 15.58
N MET A 91 14.87 5.23 15.17
CA MET A 91 15.19 3.94 14.54
C MET A 91 14.87 2.77 15.46
N PHE A 92 15.20 2.88 16.75
CA PHE A 92 14.90 1.84 17.72
C PHE A 92 13.39 1.66 17.93
N ILE A 93 12.63 2.74 18.06
CA ILE A 93 11.17 2.70 18.18
C ILE A 93 10.56 2.03 16.95
N ASP A 94 10.99 2.39 15.75
CA ASP A 94 10.49 1.77 14.52
C ASP A 94 10.82 0.27 14.45
N ILE A 95 12.05 -0.13 14.83
CA ILE A 95 12.45 -1.56 14.85
C ILE A 95 11.54 -2.35 15.80
N VAL A 96 11.32 -1.83 17.01
CA VAL A 96 10.42 -2.46 18.00
C VAL A 96 8.98 -2.47 17.48
N GLY A 97 8.52 -1.37 16.89
CA GLY A 97 7.21 -1.25 16.24
C GLY A 97 6.99 -2.33 15.17
N ILE A 98 7.99 -2.52 14.30
CA ILE A 98 7.94 -3.51 13.23
C ILE A 98 7.91 -4.93 13.81
N LEU A 99 8.78 -5.25 14.76
CA LEU A 99 8.93 -6.60 15.30
C LEU A 99 7.79 -7.03 16.22
N VAL A 100 7.30 -6.13 17.07
CA VAL A 100 6.34 -6.46 18.13
C VAL A 100 4.90 -6.24 17.67
N PHE A 101 4.65 -5.30 16.77
CA PHE A 101 3.30 -4.96 16.34
C PHE A 101 3.05 -5.32 14.88
N LEU A 102 3.85 -4.81 13.94
CA LEU A 102 3.54 -4.92 12.52
C LEU A 102 3.66 -6.34 11.97
N LEU A 103 4.78 -7.02 12.21
CA LEU A 103 4.97 -8.39 11.70
C LEU A 103 4.00 -9.40 12.34
N PRO A 104 3.77 -9.39 13.67
CA PRO A 104 2.76 -10.24 14.29
C PRO A 104 1.36 -9.96 13.76
N LEU A 105 1.00 -8.68 13.57
CA LEU A 105 -0.28 -8.31 12.96
C LEU A 105 -0.42 -8.89 11.55
N CYS A 106 0.60 -8.71 10.70
CA CYS A 106 0.57 -9.27 9.33
C CYS A 106 0.38 -10.78 9.36
N TRP A 107 1.10 -11.48 10.23
CA TRP A 107 0.99 -12.92 10.38
C TRP A 107 -0.42 -13.35 10.83
N PHE A 108 -0.98 -12.75 11.89
CA PHE A 108 -2.32 -13.06 12.36
C PHE A 108 -3.39 -12.79 11.30
N MET A 109 -3.30 -11.67 10.58
CA MET A 109 -4.27 -11.33 9.53
C MET A 109 -4.22 -12.33 8.38
N ILE A 110 -3.04 -12.81 7.99
CA ILE A 110 -2.91 -13.85 6.97
C ILE A 110 -3.49 -15.17 7.49
N ASP A 111 -3.12 -15.58 8.70
CA ASP A 111 -3.54 -16.85 9.29
C ASP A 111 -5.06 -16.95 9.45
N PHE A 112 -5.70 -15.89 9.95
CA PHE A 112 -7.16 -15.86 10.09
C PHE A 112 -7.91 -15.68 8.77
N ALA A 113 -7.36 -14.93 7.80
CA ALA A 113 -8.03 -14.73 6.52
C ALA A 113 -7.94 -15.96 5.61
N TRP A 114 -6.83 -16.70 5.65
CA TRP A 114 -6.62 -17.86 4.78
C TRP A 114 -7.73 -18.93 4.81
N PRO A 115 -8.24 -19.40 5.96
CA PRO A 115 -9.33 -20.36 5.99
C PRO A 115 -10.63 -19.80 5.39
N ILE A 116 -10.90 -18.50 5.53
CA ILE A 116 -12.07 -17.83 4.93
C ILE A 116 -11.95 -17.83 3.41
N VAL A 117 -10.77 -17.48 2.87
CA VAL A 117 -10.49 -17.51 1.43
C VAL A 117 -10.67 -18.91 0.87
N LYS A 118 -10.07 -19.91 1.53
CA LYS A 118 -10.17 -21.31 1.12
C LYS A 118 -11.60 -21.80 1.16
N GLY A 119 -12.35 -21.46 2.22
CA GLY A 119 -13.77 -21.79 2.36
C GLY A 119 -14.59 -21.25 1.20
N ALA A 120 -14.48 -19.94 0.93
CA ALA A 120 -15.21 -19.27 -0.15
C ALA A 120 -14.81 -19.77 -1.55
N TYR A 121 -13.55 -20.14 -1.75
CA TYR A 121 -13.06 -20.70 -3.01
C TYR A 121 -13.65 -22.09 -3.28
N ILE A 122 -13.66 -22.96 -2.27
CA ILE A 122 -14.20 -24.33 -2.39
C ILE A 122 -15.72 -24.33 -2.50
N SER A 123 -16.40 -23.50 -1.71
CA SER A 123 -17.87 -23.43 -1.73
C SER A 123 -18.43 -22.70 -2.94
N GLY A 124 -17.61 -21.93 -3.67
CA GLY A 124 -18.07 -21.05 -4.73
C GLY A 124 -18.97 -19.93 -4.21
N GLU A 125 -18.66 -19.38 -3.04
CA GLU A 125 -19.51 -18.41 -2.36
C GLU A 125 -19.79 -17.17 -3.23
N MET A 126 -21.07 -16.94 -3.50
CA MET A 126 -21.58 -15.80 -4.25
C MET A 126 -22.15 -14.74 -3.31
N SER A 127 -22.11 -13.48 -3.73
CA SER A 127 -22.76 -12.40 -3.01
C SER A 127 -24.27 -12.59 -2.94
N SER A 128 -24.85 -12.25 -1.79
CA SER A 128 -26.29 -12.31 -1.51
C SER A 128 -27.11 -11.27 -2.27
N ASN A 129 -26.45 -10.29 -2.90
CA ASN A 129 -27.16 -9.34 -3.75
C ASN A 129 -27.60 -9.99 -5.07
N SER A 130 -28.73 -9.55 -5.61
CA SER A 130 -29.19 -10.01 -6.92
C SER A 130 -28.16 -9.66 -8.01
N GLY A 131 -27.65 -10.68 -8.70
CA GLY A 131 -26.55 -10.54 -9.67
C GLY A 131 -25.17 -10.28 -9.04
N GLY A 132 -24.97 -10.65 -7.76
CA GLY A 132 -23.75 -10.43 -7.02
C GLY A 132 -22.53 -11.24 -7.52
N LEU A 133 -21.33 -10.83 -7.11
CA LEU A 133 -20.07 -11.41 -7.54
C LEU A 133 -19.61 -12.56 -6.63
N ILE A 134 -18.69 -13.36 -7.16
CA ILE A 134 -17.98 -14.39 -6.39
C ILE A 134 -17.08 -13.72 -5.34
N ARG A 135 -17.11 -14.19 -4.08
CA ARG A 135 -16.50 -13.48 -2.94
C ARG A 135 -15.04 -13.83 -2.65
N TRP A 136 -14.57 -15.00 -3.05
CA TRP A 136 -13.20 -15.41 -2.73
C TRP A 136 -12.11 -14.41 -3.20
N PRO A 137 -12.24 -13.69 -4.36
CA PRO A 137 -11.21 -12.73 -4.78
C PRO A 137 -11.07 -11.58 -3.79
N VAL A 138 -12.17 -11.04 -3.27
CA VAL A 138 -12.09 -9.94 -2.29
C VAL A 138 -11.52 -10.41 -0.97
N TYR A 139 -11.85 -11.61 -0.52
CA TYR A 139 -11.25 -12.20 0.67
C TYR A 139 -9.75 -12.43 0.48
N ALA A 140 -9.31 -12.85 -0.71
CA ALA A 140 -7.91 -13.11 -1.02
C ALA A 140 -7.03 -11.84 -1.00
N LEU A 141 -7.63 -10.65 -1.17
CA LEU A 141 -6.91 -9.38 -1.07
C LEU A 141 -6.35 -9.15 0.34
N VAL A 142 -6.99 -9.67 1.39
CA VAL A 142 -6.55 -9.49 2.77
C VAL A 142 -5.19 -10.17 3.01
N PRO A 143 -5.03 -11.50 2.84
CA PRO A 143 -3.73 -12.14 3.04
C PRO A 143 -2.70 -11.63 2.02
N ALA A 144 -3.09 -11.31 0.78
CA ALA A 144 -2.18 -10.73 -0.20
C ALA A 144 -1.63 -9.37 0.22
N GLY A 145 -2.50 -8.45 0.67
CA GLY A 145 -2.10 -7.12 1.12
C GLY A 145 -1.22 -7.16 2.37
N PHE A 146 -1.58 -7.97 3.36
CA PHE A 146 -0.76 -8.15 4.56
C PHE A 146 0.56 -8.87 4.28
N ALA A 147 0.62 -9.77 3.30
CA ALA A 147 1.89 -10.37 2.87
C ALA A 147 2.80 -9.32 2.23
N LEU A 148 2.27 -8.45 1.35
CA LEU A 148 3.04 -7.36 0.75
C LEU A 148 3.52 -6.35 1.81
N LEU A 149 2.66 -5.99 2.76
CA LEU A 149 3.01 -5.13 3.88
C LEU A 149 4.08 -5.76 4.77
N GLY A 150 3.94 -7.05 5.10
CA GLY A 150 4.91 -7.80 5.89
C GLY A 150 6.27 -7.92 5.20
N LEU A 151 6.28 -8.18 3.88
CA LEU A 151 7.51 -8.14 3.09
C LEU A 151 8.18 -6.77 3.16
N GLN A 152 7.42 -5.68 2.94
CA GLN A 152 7.98 -4.34 3.06
C GLN A 152 8.48 -4.06 4.48
N ALA A 153 7.78 -4.53 5.52
CA ALA A 153 8.22 -4.40 6.90
C ALA A 153 9.59 -5.04 7.15
N VAL A 154 9.86 -6.21 6.54
CA VAL A 154 11.18 -6.84 6.59
C VAL A 154 12.24 -5.98 5.88
N SER A 155 11.93 -5.42 4.71
CA SER A 155 12.83 -4.50 3.99
C SER A 155 13.19 -3.29 4.87
N GLU A 156 12.18 -2.65 5.45
CA GLU A 156 12.33 -1.49 6.33
C GLU A 156 13.09 -1.79 7.63
N LEU A 157 12.92 -3.00 8.18
CA LEU A 157 13.67 -3.49 9.33
C LEU A 157 15.17 -3.64 9.00
N ILE A 158 15.48 -4.25 7.85
CA ILE A 158 16.87 -4.44 7.39
C ILE A 158 17.56 -3.08 7.24
N LYS A 159 16.91 -2.09 6.61
CA LYS A 159 17.48 -0.75 6.42
C LYS A 159 17.78 -0.05 7.75
N ARG A 160 16.86 -0.13 8.71
CA ARG A 160 17.03 0.48 10.05
C ARG A 160 18.18 -0.17 10.83
N ILE A 161 18.29 -1.50 10.78
CA ILE A 161 19.40 -2.23 11.40
C ILE A 161 20.73 -1.89 10.71
N ALA A 162 20.75 -1.76 9.38
CA ALA A 162 21.95 -1.38 8.64
C ALA A 162 22.41 0.05 8.98
N PHE A 163 21.47 0.99 9.12
CA PHE A 163 21.75 2.36 9.54
C PHE A 163 22.34 2.44 10.95
N LEU A 164 21.79 1.68 11.93
CA LEU A 164 22.33 1.64 13.28
C LEU A 164 23.77 1.08 13.35
N HIS A 165 24.14 0.20 12.42
CA HIS A 165 25.50 -0.31 12.27
C HIS A 165 26.42 0.60 11.43
N GLY A 166 25.94 1.77 10.99
CA GLY A 166 26.72 2.71 10.16
C GLY A 166 26.98 2.25 8.73
N LYS A 167 26.22 1.28 8.22
CA LYS A 167 26.44 0.61 6.92
C LYS A 167 25.39 0.93 5.86
N GLY A 168 24.54 1.94 6.08
CA GLY A 168 23.49 2.31 5.15
C GLY A 168 23.03 3.77 5.29
N PRO A 169 22.40 4.33 4.25
CA PRO A 169 21.81 5.67 4.28
C PRO A 169 20.62 5.72 5.25
N ASN A 170 20.23 6.94 5.65
CA ASN A 170 19.08 7.12 6.54
C ASN A 170 17.76 6.75 5.84
N PRO A 171 17.06 5.70 6.30
CA PRO A 171 15.82 5.24 5.65
C PRO A 171 14.66 6.23 5.76
N LEU A 172 14.70 7.15 6.73
CA LEU A 172 13.62 8.13 6.92
C LEU A 172 13.66 9.30 5.93
N LEU A 173 14.80 9.54 5.27
CA LEU A 173 14.95 10.65 4.32
C LEU A 173 14.46 10.31 2.91
N LEU A 174 14.36 9.02 2.59
CA LEU A 174 13.94 8.52 1.27
C LEU A 174 12.42 8.62 1.02
N GLY A 175 11.62 8.96 2.04
CA GLY A 175 10.16 8.87 2.01
C GLY A 175 9.41 10.21 2.03
N GLY A 176 9.87 11.22 1.30
CA GLY A 176 9.06 12.44 1.18
C GLY A 176 9.71 13.66 0.55
N HIS A 177 11.03 13.73 0.46
CA HIS A 177 11.69 14.94 -0.05
C HIS A 177 12.17 14.85 -1.50
N ASP A 178 12.49 13.68 -2.03
CA ASP A 178 13.00 13.64 -3.41
C ASP A 178 11.90 13.91 -4.44
N ASP A 179 10.70 13.36 -4.26
CA ASP A 179 9.57 13.61 -5.17
C ASP A 179 8.93 15.00 -4.96
N GLN A 180 8.89 15.52 -3.72
CA GLN A 180 8.38 16.87 -3.45
C GLN A 180 9.40 17.95 -3.83
N ALA A 181 10.69 17.76 -3.56
CA ALA A 181 11.72 18.70 -4.01
C ALA A 181 11.87 18.68 -5.53
N ALA A 182 11.72 17.53 -6.19
CA ALA A 182 11.67 17.47 -7.65
C ALA A 182 10.39 18.12 -8.22
N ALA A 183 9.22 17.91 -7.61
CA ALA A 183 7.98 18.55 -8.03
C ALA A 183 7.96 20.07 -7.75
N VAL A 184 8.54 20.51 -6.62
CA VAL A 184 8.70 21.93 -6.27
C VAL A 184 9.77 22.59 -7.12
N ALA A 185 10.88 21.92 -7.43
CA ALA A 185 11.89 22.41 -8.36
C ALA A 185 11.31 22.55 -9.78
N ALA A 186 10.55 21.55 -10.25
CA ALA A 186 9.87 21.63 -11.54
C ALA A 186 8.82 22.75 -11.60
N HIS A 187 8.12 23.02 -10.49
CA HIS A 187 7.19 24.15 -10.39
C HIS A 187 7.90 25.51 -10.32
N THR A 188 9.05 25.59 -9.64
CA THR A 188 9.83 26.83 -9.50
C THR A 188 10.54 27.20 -10.80
N ASP A 189 10.94 26.21 -11.61
CA ASP A 189 11.55 26.44 -12.92
C ASP A 189 10.51 26.97 -13.94
N SER A 190 9.26 26.50 -13.85
CA SER A 190 8.17 26.96 -14.71
C SER A 190 7.67 28.39 -14.45
N THR A 191 7.99 28.99 -13.29
CA THR A 191 7.60 30.37 -12.96
C THR A 191 8.71 31.40 -13.21
N VAL A 192 9.90 30.96 -13.60
CA VAL A 192 11.04 31.84 -13.91
C VAL A 192 11.21 32.07 -15.43
N GLU A 193 10.56 31.26 -16.27
CA GLU A 193 10.62 31.36 -17.74
C GLU A 193 9.57 32.30 -18.40
N GLU A 194 9.01 33.28 -17.67
CA GLU A 194 8.23 34.35 -18.32
C GLU A 194 9.02 35.68 -18.41
N PRO A 195 9.89 35.87 -19.43
CA PRO A 195 10.40 37.18 -19.79
C PRO A 195 9.47 37.87 -20.79
N LYS A 196 8.83 38.95 -20.31
CA LYS A 196 8.16 40.06 -21.03
C LYS A 196 6.86 39.81 -21.79
#